data_AF-A0A5Q0GC77-F1
#
_entry.id   AF-A0A5Q0GC77-F1
#
_cell.length_a   1.000
_cell.length_b   1.000
_cell.length_c   1.000
_cell.angle_alpha   90.00
_cell.angle_beta   90.00
_cell.angle_gamma   90.00
#
_symmetry.space_group_name_H-M   'P 1'
#
loop_
_entity.id
_entity.type
_entity.pdbx_description
1 polymer ?
#
loop_
_entity_poly.entity_id
_entity_poly.type
_entity_poly.pdbx_seq_one_letter_code
_entity_poly.pdbx_strand_id
1 'polypeptide(L)'
;MILKKLVCATLLSTSAITSFIYAGSAHAIGFKVETGVAGPNGVTNQGAYSQFWQDSGVTTIDFNNGVAPTTGFAKYSFENGGSSSVRKDQWAPAGPNGEVNDTSYLAVFNGDKVTINLDSYLNYFGIDWGAISNNNTFSFYNGDTLIKSFTTQDVNTVAPISAAQHGGERNGYLHFYAESRNDLFNKIVISQASTDGGGFESDNHSFKIGNGRFKGFDPQSVPEPGMTLGMLAVGGLFLRQHKKQKLQSASKS
;
A
#
# COMPACT_ATOMS: atom_id res chain seq x y z
N MET A 1 80.84 -20.85 -6.76
CA MET A 1 80.07 -21.72 -7.68
C MET A 1 78.69 -21.93 -7.05
N ILE A 2 77.71 -21.13 -7.47
CA ILE A 2 76.38 -21.01 -6.86
C ILE A 2 75.40 -21.80 -7.73
N LEU A 3 74.71 -22.79 -7.17
CA LEU A 3 73.60 -23.48 -7.86
C LEU A 3 72.28 -23.26 -7.12
N LYS A 4 71.33 -22.77 -7.92
CA LYS A 4 69.98 -22.30 -7.64
C LYS A 4 69.12 -23.33 -6.91
N LYS A 5 68.37 -22.89 -5.90
CA LYS A 5 67.11 -23.53 -5.50
C LYS A 5 65.94 -22.65 -5.92
N LEU A 6 65.09 -23.24 -6.75
CA LEU A 6 63.79 -22.73 -7.17
C LEU A 6 62.90 -22.62 -5.92
N VAL A 7 62.39 -21.44 -5.61
CA VAL A 7 61.27 -21.29 -4.66
C VAL A 7 60.05 -20.88 -5.48
N CYS A 8 59.09 -21.78 -5.53
CA CYS A 8 57.78 -21.59 -6.11
C CYS A 8 56.97 -20.71 -5.15
N ALA A 9 56.79 -19.43 -5.47
CA ALA A 9 55.91 -18.54 -4.73
C ALA A 9 54.47 -18.81 -5.17
N THR A 10 53.75 -19.61 -4.41
CA THR A 10 52.29 -19.73 -4.51
C THR A 10 51.66 -18.41 -4.07
N LEU A 11 51.23 -17.62 -5.05
CA LEU A 11 50.30 -16.51 -4.84
C LEU A 11 48.96 -17.08 -4.37
N LEU A 12 48.78 -17.19 -3.06
CA LEU A 12 47.45 -17.30 -2.45
C LEU A 12 46.76 -15.95 -2.67
N SER A 13 45.97 -15.87 -3.74
CA SER A 13 45.00 -14.80 -3.92
C SER A 13 43.92 -14.95 -2.86
N THR A 14 44.11 -14.27 -1.73
CA THR A 14 43.04 -14.01 -0.77
C THR A 14 42.04 -13.07 -1.44
N SER A 15 41.05 -13.66 -2.13
CA SER A 15 39.88 -12.93 -2.58
C SER A 15 39.17 -12.49 -1.29
N ALA A 16 39.34 -11.23 -0.91
CA ALA A 16 38.58 -10.64 0.17
C ALA A 16 37.10 -10.81 -0.14
N ILE A 17 36.42 -11.59 0.68
CA ILE A 17 34.97 -11.71 0.70
C ILE A 17 34.44 -10.32 0.99
N THR A 18 34.02 -9.61 -0.06
CA THR A 18 33.13 -8.47 0.06
C THR A 18 31.75 -8.99 -0.28
N SER A 19 31.14 -9.67 0.68
CA SER A 19 29.68 -9.78 0.71
C SER A 19 29.17 -8.36 0.85
N PHE A 20 28.72 -7.78 -0.26
CA PHE A 20 27.82 -6.63 -0.20
C PHE A 20 26.55 -7.13 0.49
N ILE A 21 26.50 -6.99 1.82
CA ILE A 21 25.24 -7.00 2.53
C ILE A 21 24.59 -5.69 2.12
N TYR A 22 23.86 -5.72 1.00
CA TYR A 22 22.80 -4.76 0.81
C TYR A 22 21.77 -5.10 1.89
N ALA A 23 21.92 -4.48 3.06
CA ALA A 23 20.85 -4.39 4.03
C ALA A 23 19.81 -3.47 3.39
N GLY A 24 19.05 -4.01 2.43
CA GLY A 24 17.76 -3.47 2.06
C GLY A 24 16.94 -3.55 3.33
N SER A 25 16.80 -2.41 4.00
CA SER A 25 16.24 -2.32 5.33
C SER A 25 14.90 -3.06 5.35
N ALA A 26 14.79 -4.08 6.20
CA ALA A 26 13.60 -4.94 6.35
C ALA A 26 12.43 -4.20 7.04
N HIS A 27 12.13 -2.98 6.59
CA HIS A 27 10.90 -2.27 6.94
C HIS A 27 9.85 -2.69 5.94
N ALA A 28 8.93 -3.55 6.36
CA ALA A 28 7.83 -3.98 5.54
C ALA A 28 6.55 -3.70 6.33
N ILE A 29 5.84 -2.64 5.94
CA ILE A 29 4.42 -2.54 6.27
C ILE A 29 3.75 -3.76 5.64
N GLY A 30 3.17 -4.60 6.49
CA GLY A 30 2.32 -5.71 6.09
C GLY A 30 1.08 -5.17 5.39
N PHE A 31 0.64 -5.89 4.37
CA PHE A 31 -0.45 -5.48 3.50
C PHE A 31 -1.41 -6.64 3.26
N LYS A 32 -2.72 -6.37 3.35
CA LYS A 32 -3.78 -7.34 3.03
C LYS A 32 -4.94 -6.63 2.35
N VAL A 33 -5.57 -7.27 1.39
CA VAL A 33 -6.79 -6.79 0.74
C VAL A 33 -7.90 -7.80 0.98
N GLU A 34 -9.04 -7.30 1.42
CA GLU A 34 -10.25 -8.07 1.69
C GLU A 34 -11.47 -7.33 1.12
N THR A 35 -12.64 -7.95 1.21
CA THR A 35 -13.91 -7.27 0.92
C THR A 35 -14.30 -6.29 2.02
N GLY A 36 -13.73 -6.42 3.22
CA GLY A 36 -14.21 -5.74 4.42
C GLY A 36 -15.52 -6.35 4.94
N VAL A 37 -16.15 -5.66 5.88
CA VAL A 37 -17.42 -6.06 6.52
C VAL A 37 -18.46 -4.94 6.44
N ALA A 38 -19.72 -5.26 6.73
CA ALA A 38 -20.77 -4.26 6.86
C ALA A 38 -20.46 -3.30 8.04
N GLY A 39 -20.96 -2.07 7.92
CA GLY A 39 -20.84 -1.05 8.94
C GLY A 39 -21.71 -1.30 10.18
N PRO A 40 -21.75 -0.33 11.11
CA PRO A 40 -22.56 -0.42 12.32
C PRO A 40 -24.01 -0.83 12.03
N ASN A 41 -24.55 -1.76 12.82
CA ASN A 41 -25.90 -2.31 12.66
C ASN A 41 -26.14 -3.05 11.33
N GLY A 42 -25.08 -3.47 10.62
CA GLY A 42 -25.20 -4.21 9.37
C GLY A 42 -25.53 -3.34 8.16
N VAL A 43 -25.31 -2.03 8.26
CA VAL A 43 -25.51 -1.10 7.15
C VAL A 43 -24.45 -1.36 6.06
N THR A 44 -24.89 -1.50 4.81
CA THR A 44 -24.02 -1.86 3.67
C THR A 44 -23.85 -0.76 2.64
N ASN A 45 -24.67 0.30 2.68
CA ASN A 45 -24.65 1.42 1.74
C ASN A 45 -23.75 2.59 2.21
N GLN A 46 -22.73 2.31 3.02
CA GLN A 46 -21.80 3.31 3.59
C GLN A 46 -20.34 2.89 3.40
N GLY A 47 -20.07 2.15 2.32
CA GLY A 47 -18.77 1.50 2.10
C GLY A 47 -18.53 0.31 3.04
N ALA A 48 -17.40 -0.35 2.82
CA ALA A 48 -16.93 -1.45 3.64
C ALA A 48 -16.16 -0.94 4.86
N TYR A 49 -16.25 -1.68 5.98
CA TYR A 49 -15.52 -1.39 7.22
C TYR A 49 -14.45 -2.45 7.47
N SER A 50 -13.48 -2.14 8.32
CA SER A 50 -12.52 -3.12 8.82
C SER A 50 -13.22 -4.14 9.72
N GLN A 51 -12.88 -5.42 9.64
CA GLN A 51 -13.30 -6.40 10.66
C GLN A 51 -12.89 -6.06 12.10
N PHE A 52 -11.94 -5.13 12.29
CA PHE A 52 -11.48 -4.65 13.59
C PHE A 52 -12.21 -3.38 14.06
N TRP A 53 -13.24 -2.89 13.36
CA TRP A 53 -13.85 -1.60 13.69
C TRP A 53 -14.44 -1.54 15.12
N GLN A 54 -14.80 -2.70 15.69
CA GLN A 54 -15.29 -2.84 17.07
C GLN A 54 -14.20 -3.16 18.10
N ASP A 55 -12.96 -3.41 17.65
CA ASP A 55 -11.87 -3.70 18.57
C ASP A 55 -11.57 -2.48 19.45
N SER A 56 -11.27 -2.74 20.72
CA SER A 56 -10.79 -1.70 21.62
C SER A 56 -9.55 -1.00 21.05
N GLY A 57 -9.60 0.34 21.05
CA GLY A 57 -8.54 1.21 20.55
C GLY A 57 -8.50 1.36 19.03
N VAL A 58 -9.46 0.79 18.29
CA VAL A 58 -9.69 1.12 16.88
C VAL A 58 -10.66 2.30 16.79
N THR A 59 -10.38 3.25 15.92
CA THR A 59 -11.27 4.38 15.62
C THR A 59 -11.42 4.49 14.12
N THR A 60 -12.67 4.58 13.65
CA THR A 60 -12.99 4.73 12.23
C THR A 60 -13.49 6.15 11.93
N ILE A 61 -12.97 6.74 10.87
CA ILE A 61 -13.47 7.98 10.28
C ILE A 61 -14.19 7.59 8.98
N ASP A 62 -15.50 7.76 8.95
CA ASP A 62 -16.42 7.28 7.91
C ASP A 62 -16.90 8.37 6.95
N PHE A 63 -16.48 9.62 7.17
CA PHE A 63 -16.87 10.81 6.40
C PHE A 63 -18.37 11.05 6.20
N ASN A 64 -19.25 10.28 6.85
CA ASN A 64 -20.70 10.31 6.67
C ASN A 64 -21.32 11.68 6.99
N ASN A 65 -20.64 12.45 7.84
CA ASN A 65 -21.01 13.82 8.20
C ASN A 65 -20.59 14.88 7.14
N GLY A 66 -19.96 14.46 6.04
CA GLY A 66 -19.52 15.32 4.94
C GLY A 66 -18.21 16.08 5.21
N VAL A 67 -17.47 15.77 6.28
CA VAL A 67 -16.30 16.55 6.70
C VAL A 67 -15.11 15.66 7.07
N ALA A 68 -13.93 15.98 6.55
CA ALA A 68 -12.68 15.39 7.02
C ALA A 68 -12.16 16.13 8.27
N PRO A 69 -11.80 15.43 9.36
CA PRO A 69 -11.33 16.11 10.58
C PRO A 69 -10.04 16.89 10.36
N THR A 70 -10.02 18.18 10.69
CA THR A 70 -8.81 19.03 10.66
C THR A 70 -8.14 19.16 12.03
N THR A 71 -8.76 18.59 13.06
CA THR A 71 -8.33 18.62 14.47
C THR A 71 -8.47 17.23 15.10
N GLY A 72 -7.85 17.02 16.26
CA GLY A 72 -7.87 15.74 16.96
C GLY A 72 -6.76 14.81 16.50
N PHE A 73 -6.91 13.51 16.79
CA PHE A 73 -5.81 12.55 16.65
C PHE A 73 -5.38 12.28 15.20
N ALA A 74 -6.30 12.42 14.23
CA ALA A 74 -6.05 12.25 12.80
C ALA A 74 -6.50 13.51 12.06
N LYS A 75 -5.54 14.30 11.60
CA LYS A 75 -5.74 15.62 10.99
C LYS A 75 -5.51 15.56 9.49
N TYR A 76 -6.56 15.80 8.74
CA TYR A 76 -6.57 15.81 7.29
C TYR A 76 -6.29 17.22 6.77
N SER A 77 -5.38 17.32 5.80
CA SER A 77 -5.05 18.57 5.11
C SER A 77 -4.91 18.29 3.62
N PHE A 78 -5.78 18.89 2.82
CA PHE A 78 -5.66 18.92 1.36
C PHE A 78 -4.65 20.01 0.97
N GLU A 79 -3.79 19.75 -0.03
CA GLU A 79 -2.75 20.71 -0.41
C GLU A 79 -3.28 21.82 -1.31
N ASN A 80 -3.99 21.46 -2.39
CA ASN A 80 -4.41 22.43 -3.42
C ASN A 80 -5.89 22.83 -3.38
N GLY A 81 -6.69 22.27 -2.44
CA GLY A 81 -7.99 22.79 -1.99
C GLY A 81 -9.12 22.97 -3.03
N GLY A 82 -8.91 22.63 -4.30
CA GLY A 82 -9.85 22.92 -5.39
C GLY A 82 -10.72 21.74 -5.78
N SER A 83 -10.09 20.63 -6.16
CA SER A 83 -10.79 19.45 -6.70
C SER A 83 -10.84 18.27 -5.75
N SER A 84 -10.17 18.32 -4.60
CA SER A 84 -10.15 17.26 -3.58
C SER A 84 -10.97 17.69 -2.37
N SER A 85 -11.81 16.80 -1.87
CA SER A 85 -12.72 17.09 -0.75
C SER A 85 -13.36 15.82 -0.22
N VAL A 86 -14.06 15.93 0.90
CA VAL A 86 -15.16 15.01 1.18
C VAL A 86 -16.35 15.38 0.29
N ARG A 87 -16.96 14.39 -0.35
CA ARG A 87 -18.08 14.58 -1.29
C ARG A 87 -18.99 13.38 -1.32
N LYS A 88 -20.13 13.53 -2.00
CA LYS A 88 -21.10 12.46 -2.25
C LYS A 88 -21.47 12.45 -3.73
N ASP A 89 -21.06 11.40 -4.42
CA ASP A 89 -21.42 11.11 -5.80
C ASP A 89 -21.25 9.60 -6.06
N GLN A 90 -21.41 9.17 -7.32
CA GLN A 90 -21.40 7.76 -7.70
C GLN A 90 -20.06 7.04 -7.48
N TRP A 91 -18.96 7.75 -7.20
CA TRP A 91 -17.63 7.18 -7.06
C TRP A 91 -17.27 6.79 -5.62
N ALA A 92 -18.24 6.87 -4.70
CA ALA A 92 -18.06 6.44 -3.32
C ALA A 92 -17.66 4.94 -3.25
N PRO A 93 -16.63 4.58 -2.46
CA PRO A 93 -16.21 3.18 -2.31
C PRO A 93 -17.35 2.25 -1.94
N ALA A 94 -17.44 1.14 -2.67
CA ALA A 94 -18.57 0.22 -2.57
C ALA A 94 -18.55 -0.59 -1.26
N GLY A 95 -19.73 -1.06 -0.84
CA GLY A 95 -19.87 -1.99 0.28
C GLY A 95 -19.16 -3.33 0.06
N PRO A 96 -19.11 -4.19 1.09
CA PRO A 96 -18.34 -5.43 1.08
C PRO A 96 -18.77 -6.44 0.01
N ASN A 97 -19.99 -6.34 -0.52
CA ASN A 97 -20.47 -7.17 -1.62
C ASN A 97 -20.70 -6.35 -2.91
N GLY A 98 -20.12 -5.15 -3.00
CA GLY A 98 -20.32 -4.24 -4.13
C GLY A 98 -21.60 -3.42 -4.06
N GLU A 99 -22.18 -3.25 -2.87
CA GLU A 99 -23.34 -2.39 -2.66
C GLU A 99 -23.00 -0.93 -2.96
N VAL A 100 -23.98 -0.20 -3.49
CA VAL A 100 -23.84 1.25 -3.74
C VAL A 100 -23.68 1.97 -2.42
N ASN A 101 -22.57 2.68 -2.24
CA ASN A 101 -22.38 3.62 -1.16
C ASN A 101 -23.06 4.95 -1.53
N ASP A 102 -24.03 5.37 -0.72
CA ASP A 102 -24.78 6.59 -0.93
C ASP A 102 -24.42 7.69 0.07
N THR A 103 -23.32 7.55 0.82
CA THR A 103 -22.86 8.56 1.78
C THR A 103 -21.69 9.37 1.23
N SER A 104 -21.11 10.20 2.10
CA SER A 104 -19.98 11.04 1.72
C SER A 104 -18.68 10.29 2.00
N TYR A 105 -17.69 10.47 1.13
CA TYR A 105 -16.40 9.81 1.18
C TYR A 105 -15.29 10.81 0.87
N LEU A 106 -14.04 10.47 1.18
CA LEU A 106 -12.88 11.31 0.86
C LEU A 106 -12.42 11.07 -0.57
N ALA A 107 -12.15 12.14 -1.30
CA ALA A 107 -11.67 12.05 -2.66
C ALA A 107 -10.50 13.00 -2.96
N VAL A 108 -9.48 12.50 -3.66
CA VAL A 108 -8.29 13.25 -4.10
C VAL A 108 -8.20 13.23 -5.63
N PHE A 109 -8.00 14.39 -6.24
CA PHE A 109 -8.04 14.54 -7.70
C PHE A 109 -6.97 15.49 -8.22
N ASN A 110 -6.74 15.46 -9.52
CA ASN A 110 -6.15 16.56 -10.27
C ASN A 110 -4.75 17.00 -9.78
N GLY A 111 -3.84 16.05 -9.60
CA GLY A 111 -2.47 16.30 -9.16
C GLY A 111 -2.33 16.63 -7.67
N ASP A 112 -3.40 16.49 -6.89
CA ASP A 112 -3.44 16.86 -5.48
C ASP A 112 -3.10 15.69 -4.54
N LYS A 113 -2.98 16.02 -3.26
CA LYS A 113 -2.85 15.06 -2.16
C LYS A 113 -3.58 15.52 -0.91
N VAL A 114 -4.01 14.55 -0.11
CA VAL A 114 -4.36 14.77 1.29
C VAL A 114 -3.29 14.16 2.18
N THR A 115 -2.88 14.92 3.19
CA THR A 115 -2.00 14.44 4.26
C THR A 115 -2.83 14.21 5.52
N ILE A 116 -2.67 13.05 6.13
CA ILE A 116 -3.22 12.70 7.44
C ILE A 116 -2.08 12.71 8.44
N ASN A 117 -2.02 13.74 9.29
CA ASN A 117 -1.06 13.82 10.38
C ASN A 117 -1.66 13.24 11.65
N LEU A 118 -0.93 12.33 12.29
CA LEU A 118 -1.40 11.59 13.45
C LEU A 118 -0.67 12.05 14.72
N ASP A 119 -1.41 12.26 15.81
CA ASP A 119 -0.83 12.67 17.11
C ASP A 119 -0.10 11.54 17.83
N SER A 120 -0.14 10.33 17.28
CA SER A 120 0.47 9.13 17.85
C SER A 120 0.92 8.17 16.75
N TYR A 121 1.85 7.29 17.11
CA TYR A 121 2.23 6.18 16.25
C TYR A 121 1.10 5.16 16.12
N LEU A 122 0.84 4.75 14.90
CA LEU A 122 -0.10 3.69 14.59
C LEU A 122 0.66 2.42 14.23
N ASN A 123 0.07 1.30 14.62
CA ASN A 123 0.47 -0.01 14.11
C ASN A 123 -0.52 -0.58 13.10
N TYR A 124 -1.66 0.07 12.88
CA TYR A 124 -2.66 -0.35 11.90
C TYR A 124 -3.40 0.84 11.31
N PHE A 125 -3.61 0.75 10.00
CA PHE A 125 -4.48 1.59 9.21
C PHE A 125 -5.30 0.73 8.24
N GLY A 126 -6.61 0.91 8.25
CA GLY A 126 -7.57 0.32 7.33
C GLY A 126 -8.21 1.39 6.46
N ILE A 127 -8.52 1.05 5.22
CA ILE A 127 -9.18 1.97 4.29
C ILE A 127 -10.06 1.18 3.32
N ASP A 128 -11.28 1.64 3.11
CA ASP A 128 -12.08 1.22 1.98
C ASP A 128 -11.64 2.05 0.77
N TRP A 129 -10.98 1.42 -0.20
CA TRP A 129 -10.53 2.09 -1.41
C TRP A 129 -11.37 1.63 -2.58
N GLY A 130 -12.13 2.56 -3.14
CA GLY A 130 -12.99 2.36 -4.29
C GLY A 130 -12.49 3.01 -5.56
N ALA A 131 -13.19 2.72 -6.66
CA ALA A 131 -12.92 3.29 -7.99
C ALA A 131 -11.41 3.30 -8.32
N ILE A 132 -10.73 2.17 -8.05
CA ILE A 132 -9.27 2.10 -8.03
C ILE A 132 -8.72 2.38 -9.44
N SER A 133 -8.35 3.63 -9.66
CA SER A 133 -7.85 4.15 -10.93
C SER A 133 -6.32 4.34 -10.90
N ASN A 134 -5.71 4.52 -12.07
CA ASN A 134 -4.26 4.71 -12.20
C ASN A 134 -3.79 6.01 -11.54
N ASN A 135 -2.47 6.14 -11.33
CA ASN A 135 -1.80 7.33 -10.79
C ASN A 135 -2.13 7.66 -9.33
N ASN A 136 -2.82 6.75 -8.65
CA ASN A 136 -3.01 6.78 -7.20
C ASN A 136 -1.77 6.24 -6.49
N THR A 137 -1.36 6.95 -5.43
CA THR A 137 -0.30 6.51 -4.52
C THR A 137 -0.76 6.71 -3.09
N PHE A 138 -0.46 5.72 -2.26
CA PHE A 138 -0.73 5.69 -0.84
C PHE A 138 0.60 5.51 -0.10
N SER A 139 0.97 6.43 0.78
CA SER A 139 2.30 6.49 1.39
C SER A 139 2.27 6.63 2.90
N PHE A 140 3.15 5.90 3.58
CA PHE A 140 3.29 5.87 5.04
C PHE A 140 4.63 6.43 5.48
N TYR A 141 4.61 7.29 6.50
CA TYR A 141 5.79 7.97 7.00
C TYR A 141 5.90 7.88 8.52
N ASN A 142 7.16 7.91 9.00
CA ASN A 142 7.52 8.23 10.37
C ASN A 142 8.20 9.60 10.39
N GLY A 143 7.47 10.63 10.82
CA GLY A 143 7.87 12.02 10.62
C GLY A 143 7.98 12.31 9.12
N ASP A 144 9.18 12.64 8.66
CA ASP A 144 9.46 12.88 7.24
C ASP A 144 10.08 11.69 6.51
N THR A 145 10.38 10.61 7.22
CA THR A 145 10.95 9.40 6.64
C THR A 145 9.85 8.55 6.03
N LEU A 146 9.92 8.33 4.71
CA LEU A 146 9.07 7.38 4.00
C LEU A 146 9.39 5.95 4.46
N ILE A 147 8.37 5.24 4.94
CA ILE A 147 8.47 3.81 5.29
C ILE A 147 8.14 2.97 4.06
N LYS A 148 6.98 3.20 3.46
CA LYS A 148 6.49 2.44 2.30
C LYS A 148 5.45 3.22 1.52
N SER A 149 5.40 3.00 0.21
CA SER A 149 4.29 3.41 -0.65
C SER A 149 3.68 2.20 -1.35
N PHE A 150 2.40 2.33 -1.66
CA PHE A 150 1.61 1.41 -2.47
C PHE A 150 0.96 2.19 -3.60
N THR A 151 0.96 1.62 -4.80
CA THR A 151 0.29 2.23 -5.96
C THR A 151 -0.91 1.40 -6.39
N THR A 152 -1.69 1.94 -7.33
CA THR A 152 -2.75 1.19 -8.01
C THR A 152 -2.31 -0.22 -8.44
N GLN A 153 -1.08 -0.38 -8.94
CA GLN A 153 -0.57 -1.66 -9.44
C GLN A 153 -0.41 -2.71 -8.33
N ASP A 154 -0.09 -2.30 -7.11
CA ASP A 154 0.05 -3.21 -5.96
C ASP A 154 -1.32 -3.75 -5.51
N VAL A 155 -2.38 -2.96 -5.68
CA VAL A 155 -3.72 -3.24 -5.12
C VAL A 155 -4.68 -3.83 -6.16
N ASN A 156 -4.75 -3.25 -7.36
CA ASN A 156 -5.81 -3.51 -8.33
C ASN A 156 -5.88 -4.98 -8.78
N THR A 157 -4.74 -5.67 -8.78
CA THR A 157 -4.65 -7.10 -9.15
C THR A 157 -5.29 -8.04 -8.12
N VAL A 158 -5.45 -7.60 -6.88
CA VAL A 158 -5.96 -8.40 -5.75
C VAL A 158 -7.23 -7.84 -5.12
N ALA A 159 -7.64 -6.63 -5.50
CA ALA A 159 -8.90 -6.03 -5.08
C ALA A 159 -10.09 -6.93 -5.46
N PRO A 160 -10.97 -7.34 -4.53
CA PRO A 160 -11.93 -8.42 -4.78
C PRO A 160 -13.19 -7.98 -5.53
N ILE A 161 -13.63 -6.73 -5.34
CA ILE A 161 -14.91 -6.23 -5.85
C ILE A 161 -14.71 -5.51 -7.17
N SER A 162 -15.64 -5.68 -8.11
CA SER A 162 -15.79 -4.84 -9.30
C SER A 162 -17.18 -4.20 -9.23
N ALA A 163 -17.23 -2.87 -9.08
CA ALA A 163 -18.48 -2.16 -8.86
C ALA A 163 -19.03 -1.65 -10.21
N ALA A 164 -20.26 -2.02 -10.54
CA ALA A 164 -20.90 -1.62 -11.79
C ALA A 164 -21.05 -0.10 -11.91
N GLN A 165 -21.32 0.58 -10.79
CA GLN A 165 -21.47 2.04 -10.73
C GLN A 165 -20.18 2.80 -11.10
N HIS A 166 -19.02 2.15 -10.93
CA HIS A 166 -17.70 2.71 -11.30
C HIS A 166 -17.25 2.20 -12.68
N GLY A 167 -18.17 1.78 -13.55
CA GLY A 167 -17.82 1.22 -14.87
C GLY A 167 -16.99 -0.07 -14.79
N GLY A 168 -17.07 -0.81 -13.67
CA GLY A 168 -16.32 -2.04 -13.45
C GLY A 168 -14.96 -1.86 -12.75
N GLU A 169 -14.59 -0.64 -12.35
CA GLU A 169 -13.38 -0.42 -11.55
C GLU A 169 -13.42 -1.19 -10.23
N ARG A 170 -12.22 -1.52 -9.74
CA ARG A 170 -12.06 -2.41 -8.58
C ARG A 170 -12.21 -1.64 -7.28
N ASN A 171 -12.66 -2.34 -6.24
CA ASN A 171 -12.82 -1.83 -4.89
C ASN A 171 -12.32 -2.90 -3.90
N GLY A 172 -11.96 -2.47 -2.69
CA GLY A 172 -11.67 -3.36 -1.60
C GLY A 172 -11.29 -2.64 -0.31
N TYR A 173 -11.38 -3.38 0.80
CA TYR A 173 -10.89 -2.92 2.08
C TYR A 173 -9.42 -3.35 2.25
N LEU A 174 -8.54 -2.37 2.37
CA LEU A 174 -7.11 -2.56 2.49
C LEU A 174 -6.69 -2.42 3.95
N HIS A 175 -5.79 -3.30 4.37
CA HIS A 175 -5.19 -3.32 5.68
C HIS A 175 -3.69 -3.11 5.55
N PHE A 176 -3.20 -2.09 6.24
CA PHE A 176 -1.79 -1.78 6.37
C PHE A 176 -1.40 -1.85 7.82
N TYR A 177 -0.34 -2.60 8.13
CA TYR A 177 0.00 -2.88 9.51
C TYR A 177 1.50 -3.03 9.74
N ALA A 178 1.93 -2.62 10.92
CA ALA A 178 3.32 -2.73 11.33
C ALA A 178 3.65 -4.19 11.69
N GLU A 179 4.70 -4.75 11.11
CA GLU A 179 5.25 -6.07 11.49
C GLU A 179 6.27 -5.97 12.63
N SER A 180 6.82 -4.77 12.83
CA SER A 180 7.78 -4.45 13.88
C SER A 180 7.62 -3.00 14.36
N ARG A 181 8.39 -2.60 15.38
CA ARG A 181 8.44 -1.19 15.83
C ARG A 181 8.95 -0.23 14.76
N ASN A 182 9.72 -0.74 13.82
CA ASN A 182 10.35 0.03 12.77
C ASN A 182 9.37 0.35 11.62
N ASP A 183 8.20 -0.29 11.60
CA ASP A 183 7.14 -0.10 10.60
C ASP A 183 6.01 0.81 11.10
N LEU A 184 6.14 1.36 12.31
CA LEU A 184 5.16 2.29 12.88
C LEU A 184 5.18 3.62 12.11
N PHE A 185 4.01 4.14 11.81
CA PHE A 185 3.83 5.39 11.06
C PHE A 185 2.98 6.38 11.86
N ASN A 186 3.17 7.66 11.58
CA ASN A 186 2.40 8.76 12.16
C ASN A 186 2.01 9.82 11.11
N LYS A 187 2.30 9.57 9.84
CA LYS A 187 1.84 10.39 8.73
C LYS A 187 1.48 9.50 7.54
N ILE A 188 0.34 9.79 6.94
CA ILE A 188 -0.15 9.12 5.74
C ILE A 188 -0.35 10.18 4.67
N VAL A 189 0.02 9.87 3.43
CA VAL A 189 -0.25 10.72 2.27
C VAL A 189 -0.98 9.91 1.22
N ILE A 190 -2.11 10.45 0.77
CA ILE A 190 -2.93 9.91 -0.31
C ILE A 190 -2.85 10.91 -1.45
N SER A 191 -2.39 10.47 -2.63
CA SER A 191 -2.18 11.36 -3.77
C SER A 191 -2.71 10.76 -5.07
N GLN A 192 -3.24 11.62 -5.92
CA GLN A 192 -3.63 11.31 -7.29
C GLN A 192 -2.82 12.22 -8.22
N ALA A 193 -1.78 11.67 -8.85
CA ALA A 193 -0.81 12.46 -9.62
C ALA A 193 -1.33 12.94 -10.98
N SER A 194 -2.42 12.36 -11.49
CA SER A 194 -3.02 12.74 -12.77
C SER A 194 -3.70 14.10 -12.70
N THR A 195 -3.48 14.93 -13.72
CA THR A 195 -4.21 16.21 -13.92
C THR A 195 -5.28 16.12 -15.01
N ASP A 196 -5.38 14.98 -15.70
CA ASP A 196 -6.26 14.79 -16.87
C ASP A 196 -7.33 13.71 -16.62
N GLY A 197 -7.76 13.52 -15.37
CA GLY A 197 -8.81 12.59 -14.96
C GLY A 197 -8.34 11.45 -14.06
N GLY A 198 -9.30 10.65 -13.58
CA GLY A 198 -9.11 9.67 -12.50
C GLY A 198 -9.16 10.33 -11.11
N GLY A 199 -9.23 9.52 -10.07
CA GLY A 199 -9.36 9.95 -8.68
C GLY A 199 -8.82 8.93 -7.69
N PHE A 200 -8.56 9.36 -6.46
CA PHE A 200 -8.38 8.48 -5.32
C PHE A 200 -9.63 8.60 -4.44
N GLU A 201 -10.47 7.58 -4.44
CA GLU A 201 -11.73 7.56 -3.69
C GLU A 201 -11.61 6.60 -2.51
N SER A 202 -11.78 7.13 -1.30
CA SER A 202 -11.61 6.35 -0.08
C SER A 202 -12.60 6.68 1.01
N ASP A 203 -12.93 5.66 1.80
CA ASP A 203 -13.88 5.76 2.90
C ASP A 203 -13.47 4.89 4.10
N ASN A 204 -14.15 5.03 5.23
CA ASN A 204 -14.03 4.19 6.42
C ASN A 204 -12.58 3.94 6.88
N HIS A 205 -11.85 5.04 7.09
CA HIS A 205 -10.46 5.04 7.54
C HIS A 205 -10.37 4.55 8.99
N SER A 206 -9.88 3.33 9.22
CA SER A 206 -9.75 2.74 10.56
C SER A 206 -8.32 2.85 11.08
N PHE A 207 -8.14 3.34 12.30
CA PHE A 207 -6.83 3.60 12.90
C PHE A 207 -6.68 2.81 14.20
N LYS A 208 -5.52 2.21 14.45
CA LYS A 208 -5.17 1.67 15.77
C LYS A 208 -3.83 2.21 16.23
N ILE A 209 -3.83 2.87 17.38
CA ILE A 209 -2.62 3.33 18.06
C ILE A 209 -1.87 2.11 18.59
N GLY A 210 -0.55 2.09 18.40
CA GLY A 210 0.28 0.99 18.88
C GLY A 210 1.78 1.29 18.82
N ASN A 211 2.55 0.57 19.63
CA ASN A 211 4.00 0.77 19.80
C ASN A 211 4.82 -0.47 19.39
N GLY A 212 4.28 -1.30 18.50
CA GLY A 212 4.90 -2.50 17.98
C GLY A 212 3.99 -3.22 17.00
N ARG A 213 4.33 -4.48 16.70
CA ARG A 213 3.62 -5.32 15.74
C ARG A 213 2.10 -5.33 15.95
N PHE A 214 1.34 -5.17 14.88
CA PHE A 214 -0.10 -5.37 14.88
C PHE A 214 -0.44 -6.86 15.04
N LYS A 215 -1.38 -7.18 15.91
CA LYS A 215 -1.74 -8.56 16.25
C LYS A 215 -3.13 -8.98 15.75
N GLY A 216 -3.80 -8.14 14.95
CA GLY A 216 -5.13 -8.46 14.42
C GLY A 216 -5.10 -9.53 13.33
N PHE A 217 -3.95 -9.73 12.68
CA PHE A 217 -3.74 -10.84 11.74
C PHE A 217 -2.81 -11.89 12.35
N ASP A 218 -3.22 -13.16 12.22
CA ASP A 218 -2.38 -14.28 12.60
C ASP A 218 -1.13 -14.31 11.70
N PRO A 219 0.10 -14.23 12.27
CA PRO A 219 1.36 -14.33 11.50
C PRO A 219 1.44 -15.58 10.60
N GLN A 220 0.72 -16.66 10.91
CA GLN A 220 0.75 -17.89 10.11
C GLN A 220 -0.14 -17.83 8.85
N SER A 221 -1.03 -16.83 8.76
CA SER A 221 -2.02 -16.71 7.67
C SER A 221 -1.62 -15.75 6.55
N VAL A 222 -0.52 -15.00 6.73
CA VAL A 222 -0.03 -14.03 5.76
C VAL A 222 1.19 -14.63 5.06
N PRO A 223 1.15 -14.85 3.73
CA PRO A 223 2.35 -15.21 2.98
C PRO A 223 3.41 -14.14 3.24
N GLU A 224 4.59 -14.54 3.74
CA GLU A 224 5.66 -13.64 4.12
C GLU A 224 5.87 -12.56 3.03
N PRO A 225 5.79 -11.25 3.35
CA PRO A 225 5.82 -10.16 2.35
C PRO A 225 7.11 -10.02 1.52
N GLY A 226 8.04 -10.98 1.56
CA GLY A 226 9.37 -10.84 0.96
C GLY A 226 9.57 -11.41 -0.43
N MET A 227 8.78 -12.40 -0.88
CA MET A 227 9.22 -13.24 -2.02
C MET A 227 8.25 -13.36 -3.19
N THR A 228 6.94 -13.20 -3.00
CA THR A 228 5.95 -13.54 -4.04
C THR A 228 5.82 -12.48 -5.13
N LEU A 229 5.86 -11.19 -4.78
CA LEU A 229 5.84 -10.09 -5.75
C LEU A 229 7.21 -9.85 -6.40
N GLY A 230 8.30 -10.05 -5.63
CA GLY A 230 9.68 -9.99 -6.15
C GLY A 230 9.96 -11.06 -7.21
N MET A 231 9.46 -12.29 -7.03
CA MET A 231 9.62 -13.35 -8.03
C MET A 231 8.83 -13.13 -9.31
N LEU A 232 7.67 -12.45 -9.27
CA LEU A 232 6.92 -12.09 -10.48
C LEU A 232 7.64 -11.00 -11.31
N ALA A 233 8.22 -10.00 -10.66
CA ALA A 233 8.97 -8.95 -11.33
C ALA A 233 10.31 -9.46 -11.91
N VAL A 234 11.04 -10.30 -11.18
CA VAL A 234 12.31 -10.87 -11.62
C VAL A 234 12.10 -11.96 -12.68
N GLY A 235 11.10 -12.84 -12.52
CA GLY A 235 10.77 -13.88 -13.50
C GLY A 235 10.36 -13.31 -14.87
N GLY A 236 9.60 -12.22 -14.89
CA GLY A 236 9.22 -11.53 -16.13
C GLY A 236 10.40 -10.94 -16.90
N LEU A 237 11.42 -10.43 -16.21
CA LEU A 237 12.64 -9.89 -16.83
C LEU A 237 13.49 -11.00 -17.48
N PHE A 238 13.64 -12.15 -16.82
CA PHE A 238 14.38 -13.30 -17.37
C PHE A 238 13.67 -13.96 -18.57
N LEU A 239 12.34 -14.12 -18.52
CA LEU A 239 11.57 -14.67 -19.63
C LEU A 239 11.61 -13.76 -20.88
N ARG A 240 11.63 -12.44 -20.67
CA ARG A 240 11.71 -11.45 -21.76
C ARG A 240 13.10 -11.42 -22.41
N GLN A 241 14.17 -11.61 -21.64
CA GLN A 241 15.52 -11.76 -22.18
C GLN A 241 15.68 -13.08 -22.97
N HIS A 242 15.13 -14.19 -22.46
CA HIS A 242 15.18 -15.47 -23.16
C HIS A 242 14.44 -15.45 -24.51
N LYS A 243 13.27 -14.78 -24.59
CA LYS A 243 12.55 -14.60 -25.86
C LYS A 243 13.33 -13.72 -26.84
N LYS A 244 13.96 -12.63 -26.39
CA LYS A 244 14.80 -11.77 -27.25
C LYS A 244 16.00 -12.53 -27.83
N GLN A 245 16.65 -13.38 -27.03
CA GLN A 245 17.78 -14.19 -27.48
C GLN A 245 17.37 -15.24 -28.53
N LYS A 246 16.24 -15.94 -28.35
CA LYS A 246 15.73 -16.89 -29.35
C LYS A 246 15.31 -16.23 -30.66
N LEU A 247 14.73 -15.03 -30.61
CA LEU A 247 14.34 -14.29 -31.82
C LEU A 247 15.55 -13.77 -32.60
N GLN A 248 16.61 -13.35 -31.90
CA GLN A 248 17.87 -12.93 -32.53
C GLN A 248 18.68 -14.10 -33.10
N SER A 249 18.57 -15.31 -32.54
CA SER A 249 19.20 -16.50 -33.13
C SER A 249 18.43 -17.03 -34.34
N ALA A 250 17.10 -16.86 -34.38
CA ALA A 250 16.26 -17.29 -35.50
C ALA A 250 16.34 -16.36 -36.72
N SER A 251 16.67 -15.07 -36.55
CA SER A 251 16.85 -14.13 -37.67
C SER A 251 18.24 -14.17 -38.31
N LYS A 252 19.13 -15.06 -37.84
CA LYS A 252 20.49 -15.27 -38.33
C LYS A 252 20.70 -16.65 -38.96
N SER A 253 19.62 -17.39 -39.20
CA SER A 253 19.62 -18.64 -39.98
C SER A 253 19.04 -18.44 -41.36
#